data_AF-A0A381EK27-F1
#
_entry.id   AF-A0A381EK27-F1
#
_cell.length_a   1.000
_cell.length_b   1.000
_cell.length_c   1.000
_cell.angle_alpha   90.00
_cell.angle_beta   90.00
_cell.angle_gamma   90.00
#
_symmetry.space_group_name_H-M   'P 1'
#
loop_
_entity.id
_entity.type
_entity.pdbx_description
1 polymer ?
#
loop_
_entity_poly.entity_id
_entity_poly.type
_entity_poly.pdbx_seq_one_letter_code
_entity_poly.pdbx_strand_id
1 'polypeptide(L)'
;MNRENLPIVVSCPGTSTGDRMLAMINAIYVARFFDLPFKFVWPVPDKNHHFMKIGEGFRGDGKDTIIGISINASEKVFSKEFREKYEISGLDGESCFWGGFPCKSIQEYKDEFYNNPPYRYIQMGIGPLEWQITDLDIKHYYKTMPLIFKEITFSQRINEMIAKAEEAATKLGDFVAFHIRGGDAVQDYADDRCWHEMTIHHGVYFELVLAYMENHPNEKILLIGDNLSQLRLFAKSLDREVVLSNDLIGENYSNLELWFFDVVLMSKAKKIYSGHSAVARTACWISGRPIFHYNFGMTLEQQYFFLEKYKKHCEILNPFIKAHACFYRFVLSRNLHYPLEVRIAHLKEALSYDKENDKFHINIIHQYLKFNCIVEAEQYLSSVLKEREERFFKILTSEYWAGPSFKNLFEEFFAKTSFAFKNLTFMALKIAQYLKDEEKIKLFEIMSKQEYGENLISYQSHIVPLQGAIKLVKSHLAYKLGACMIRNSKSLLGCIKMPYLLVAIKWAHAEERKIFINITPLQDYIDYEEALKVKEFLSYKLGEALIKAYKNMWKGGLIKFVFKEAWEIRRDFMKKKAN
;
A
#
# COMPACT_ATOMS: atom_id res chain seq x y z
N MET A 1 39.92 5.44 30.03
CA MET A 1 39.22 6.56 29.36
C MET A 1 38.47 7.36 30.40
N ASN A 2 38.59 8.69 30.38
CA ASN A 2 37.80 9.57 31.23
C ASN A 2 36.32 9.41 30.85
N ARG A 3 35.41 9.19 31.82
CA ARG A 3 33.99 8.87 31.52
C ARG A 3 33.27 9.97 30.72
N GLU A 4 33.81 11.19 30.72
CA GLU A 4 33.26 12.35 30.01
C GLU A 4 33.47 12.32 28.48
N ASN A 5 34.37 11.46 27.97
CA ASN A 5 34.66 11.36 26.53
C ASN A 5 34.22 10.02 25.90
N LEU A 6 33.41 9.23 26.60
CA LEU A 6 32.85 8.00 26.00
C LEU A 6 31.79 8.37 24.97
N PRO A 7 31.77 7.71 23.80
CA PRO A 7 30.64 7.83 22.88
C PRO A 7 29.34 7.45 23.59
N ILE A 8 28.23 8.05 23.18
CA ILE A 8 26.91 7.73 23.73
C ILE A 8 26.03 7.11 22.66
N VAL A 9 25.09 6.26 23.08
CA VAL A 9 24.01 5.79 22.20
C VAL A 9 22.82 6.71 22.40
N VAL A 10 22.34 7.30 21.32
CA VAL A 10 21.30 8.32 21.35
C VAL A 10 20.08 7.93 20.52
N SER A 11 18.90 8.17 21.07
CA SER A 11 17.66 8.21 20.31
C SER A 11 17.29 9.65 19.99
N CYS A 12 17.12 9.98 18.71
CA CYS A 12 16.73 11.31 18.25
C CYS A 12 15.89 11.25 16.94
N PRO A 13 14.72 10.58 16.91
CA PRO A 13 13.85 10.66 15.74
C PRO A 13 12.94 11.90 15.82
N GLY A 14 12.83 12.61 14.70
CA GLY A 14 12.03 13.85 14.57
C GLY A 14 10.52 13.64 14.38
N THR A 15 9.99 12.44 14.62
CA THR A 15 8.64 12.04 14.18
C THR A 15 7.72 11.73 15.38
N SER A 16 6.78 10.80 15.26
CA SER A 16 5.72 10.51 16.25
C SER A 16 6.22 9.94 17.59
N THR A 17 5.39 9.95 18.63
CA THR A 17 5.68 9.24 19.90
C THR A 17 6.05 7.78 19.68
N GLY A 18 5.35 7.08 18.78
CA GLY A 18 5.64 5.67 18.50
C GLY A 18 7.03 5.44 17.92
N ASP A 19 7.43 6.26 16.95
CA ASP A 19 8.77 6.22 16.38
C ASP A 19 9.85 6.53 17.41
N ARG A 20 9.61 7.54 18.27
CA ARG A 20 10.52 7.88 19.36
C ARG A 20 10.69 6.76 20.37
N MET A 21 9.60 6.08 20.72
CA MET A 21 9.65 4.92 21.61
C MET A 21 10.43 3.76 20.98
N LEU A 22 10.23 3.47 19.68
CA LEU A 22 11.01 2.44 18.98
C LEU A 22 12.51 2.80 18.97
N ALA A 23 12.88 4.00 18.53
CA ALA A 23 14.29 4.40 18.52
C ALA A 23 14.91 4.37 19.93
N MET A 24 14.14 4.76 20.96
CA MET A 24 14.57 4.74 22.36
C MET A 24 14.83 3.32 22.87
N ILE A 25 13.91 2.39 22.65
CA ILE A 25 14.06 1.00 23.09
C ILE A 25 15.28 0.36 22.40
N ASN A 26 15.46 0.62 21.10
CA ASN A 26 16.67 0.20 20.37
C ASN A 26 17.94 0.82 20.95
N ALA A 27 17.94 2.13 21.22
CA ALA A 27 19.09 2.82 21.79
C ALA A 27 19.48 2.26 23.15
N ILE A 28 18.52 1.93 24.02
CA ILE A 28 18.81 1.29 25.30
C ILE A 28 19.38 -0.12 25.10
N TYR A 29 18.86 -0.90 24.13
CA TYR A 29 19.41 -2.22 23.81
C TYR A 29 20.86 -2.13 23.32
N VAL A 30 21.13 -1.24 22.36
CA VAL A 30 22.47 -1.03 21.79
C VAL A 30 23.44 -0.47 22.84
N ALA A 31 22.99 0.45 23.71
CA ALA A 31 23.78 0.96 24.81
C ALA A 31 24.30 -0.16 25.72
N ARG A 32 23.43 -1.12 26.09
CA ARG A 32 23.83 -2.30 26.87
C ARG A 32 24.77 -3.20 26.09
N PHE A 33 24.48 -3.38 24.81
CA PHE A 33 25.25 -4.23 23.91
C PHE A 33 26.71 -3.74 23.74
N PHE A 34 26.94 -2.43 23.74
CA PHE A 34 28.27 -1.80 23.67
C PHE A 34 28.87 -1.40 25.03
N ASP A 35 28.13 -1.58 26.13
CA ASP A 35 28.47 -1.00 27.45
C ASP A 35 28.72 0.51 27.39
N LEU A 36 27.85 1.24 26.68
CA LEU A 36 27.90 2.69 26.49
C LEU A 36 26.75 3.40 27.22
N PRO A 37 26.91 4.68 27.60
CA PRO A 37 25.81 5.46 28.14
C PRO A 37 24.68 5.66 27.11
N PHE A 38 23.44 5.50 27.56
CA PHE A 38 22.25 5.85 26.81
C PHE A 38 21.84 7.30 27.09
N LYS A 39 21.44 8.05 26.06
CA LYS A 39 20.78 9.36 26.14
C LYS A 39 19.66 9.47 25.10
N PHE A 40 18.78 10.47 25.23
CA PHE A 40 17.80 10.77 24.18
C PHE A 40 17.57 12.26 24.00
N VAL A 41 17.19 12.63 22.78
CA VAL A 41 16.63 13.93 22.42
C VAL A 41 15.18 13.70 22.03
N TRP A 42 14.27 14.53 22.54
CA TRP A 42 12.83 14.41 22.28
C TRP A 42 12.27 15.66 21.60
N PRO A 43 12.59 15.87 20.31
CA PRO A 43 12.23 17.10 19.62
C PRO A 43 10.72 17.20 19.43
N VAL A 44 10.13 18.34 19.76
CA VAL A 44 8.74 18.65 19.38
C VAL A 44 8.77 19.23 17.96
N PRO A 45 7.97 18.72 17.00
CA PRO A 45 7.99 19.25 15.63
C PRO A 45 7.61 20.74 15.61
N ASP A 46 8.20 21.49 14.68
CA ASP A 46 7.87 22.91 14.49
C ASP A 46 6.39 23.10 14.16
N LYS A 47 5.82 24.26 14.55
CA LYS A 47 4.39 24.58 14.35
C LYS A 47 3.88 24.40 12.91
N ASN A 48 4.76 24.58 11.92
CA ASN A 48 4.41 24.48 10.50
C ASN A 48 4.58 23.05 9.92
N HIS A 49 5.09 22.10 10.71
CA HIS A 49 5.33 20.74 10.29
C HIS A 49 4.01 20.02 9.98
N HIS A 50 3.97 19.15 8.96
CA HIS A 50 2.75 18.42 8.58
C HIS A 50 2.12 17.64 9.76
N PHE A 51 2.95 16.97 10.57
CA PHE A 51 2.50 16.28 11.79
C PHE A 51 1.79 17.17 12.82
N MET A 52 2.03 18.49 12.85
CA MET A 52 1.29 19.39 13.75
C MET A 52 -0.18 19.54 13.33
N LYS A 53 -0.49 19.43 12.02
CA LYS A 53 -1.86 19.56 11.50
C LYS A 53 -2.73 18.36 11.85
N ILE A 54 -2.10 17.19 11.99
CA ILE A 54 -2.76 15.91 12.33
C ILE A 54 -2.31 15.39 13.70
N GLY A 55 -1.77 16.28 14.54
CA GLY A 55 -1.13 15.97 15.80
C GLY A 55 -2.09 15.94 16.99
N GLU A 56 -1.61 16.36 18.16
CA GLU A 56 -2.40 16.38 19.39
C GLU A 56 -3.70 17.19 19.23
N GLY A 57 -4.81 16.63 19.71
CA GLY A 57 -6.14 17.25 19.59
C GLY A 57 -6.82 17.10 18.22
N PHE A 58 -6.14 16.60 17.19
CA PHE A 58 -6.80 16.28 15.92
C PHE A 58 -7.84 15.16 16.12
N ARG A 59 -9.09 15.43 15.73
CA ARG A 59 -10.24 14.50 15.84
C ARG A 59 -10.91 14.19 14.49
N GLY A 60 -10.23 14.45 13.38
CA GLY A 60 -10.80 14.38 12.02
C GLY A 60 -11.32 15.73 11.54
N ASP A 61 -12.00 15.73 10.40
CA ASP A 61 -12.60 16.92 9.75
C ASP A 61 -14.08 17.12 10.12
N GLY A 62 -14.57 16.39 11.13
CA GLY A 62 -15.97 16.38 11.57
C GLY A 62 -16.84 15.33 10.90
N LYS A 63 -16.39 14.63 9.84
CA LYS A 63 -17.13 13.52 9.22
C LYS A 63 -16.93 12.20 9.94
N ASP A 64 -15.68 11.89 10.24
CA ASP A 64 -15.25 10.70 10.97
C ASP A 64 -14.54 11.14 12.27
N THR A 65 -14.72 10.37 13.34
CA THR A 65 -13.92 10.52 14.57
C THR A 65 -12.59 9.80 14.35
N ILE A 66 -11.52 10.59 14.27
CA ILE A 66 -10.18 10.09 13.95
C ILE A 66 -9.18 10.49 15.03
N ILE A 67 -8.44 9.52 15.57
CA ILE A 67 -7.38 9.80 16.53
C ILE A 67 -6.11 10.21 15.78
N GLY A 68 -5.71 11.48 15.99
CA GLY A 68 -4.48 12.03 15.43
C GLY A 68 -3.21 11.41 16.01
N ILE A 69 -2.07 11.83 15.45
CA ILE A 69 -0.75 11.41 15.89
C ILE A 69 -0.42 12.03 17.25
N SER A 70 0.23 11.26 18.12
CA SER A 70 0.83 11.76 19.36
C SER A 70 2.24 12.31 19.10
N ILE A 71 2.50 13.54 19.56
CA ILE A 71 3.78 14.27 19.34
C ILE A 71 4.23 15.10 20.56
N ASN A 72 3.66 14.83 21.73
CA ASN A 72 3.83 15.64 22.93
C ASN A 72 5.29 15.68 23.40
N ALA A 73 5.61 16.71 24.16
CA ALA A 73 6.92 16.90 24.77
C ALA A 73 7.21 15.84 25.86
N SER A 74 8.50 15.65 26.15
CA SER A 74 9.00 14.56 26.99
C SER A 74 8.44 14.60 28.41
N GLU A 75 8.15 15.78 28.96
CA GLU A 75 7.59 15.95 30.31
C GLU A 75 6.17 15.41 30.48
N LYS A 76 5.45 15.20 29.38
CA LYS A 76 4.15 14.52 29.40
C LYS A 76 4.30 13.00 29.39
N VAL A 77 5.41 12.50 28.84
CA VAL A 77 5.65 11.07 28.63
C VAL A 77 6.39 10.45 29.82
N PHE A 78 7.48 11.06 30.26
CA PHE A 78 8.43 10.49 31.21
C PHE A 78 8.35 11.14 32.59
N SER A 79 8.84 10.41 33.60
CA SER A 79 9.03 10.98 34.94
C SER A 79 10.13 12.06 34.92
N LYS A 80 10.13 12.93 35.94
CA LYS A 80 11.15 13.98 36.06
C LYS A 80 12.56 13.38 36.19
N GLU A 81 12.68 12.33 36.99
CA GLU A 81 13.93 11.63 37.29
C GLU A 81 14.52 10.96 36.04
N PHE A 82 13.66 10.38 35.18
CA PHE A 82 14.10 9.79 33.91
C PHE A 82 14.71 10.84 33.00
N ARG A 83 14.05 12.00 32.88
CA ARG A 83 14.50 13.10 32.02
C ARG A 83 15.81 13.70 32.53
N GLU A 84 15.90 14.00 33.82
CA GLU A 84 17.14 14.51 34.42
C GLU A 84 18.34 13.57 34.21
N LYS A 85 18.09 12.26 34.16
CA LYS A 85 19.14 11.25 33.95
C LYS A 85 19.53 11.06 32.48
N TYR A 86 18.56 11.05 31.56
CA TYR A 86 18.79 10.56 30.19
C TYR A 86 18.51 11.58 29.08
N GLU A 87 17.73 12.63 29.34
CA GLU A 87 17.39 13.63 28.32
C GLU A 87 18.56 14.61 28.10
N ILE A 88 18.83 14.95 26.84
CA ILE A 88 19.77 16.01 26.44
C ILE A 88 19.08 16.98 25.49
N SER A 89 19.52 18.23 25.47
CA SER A 89 18.89 19.32 24.70
C SER A 89 19.02 19.18 23.18
N GLY A 90 20.02 18.44 22.71
CA GLY A 90 20.30 18.25 21.30
C GLY A 90 21.64 17.55 21.08
N LEU A 91 21.99 17.39 19.81
CA LEU A 91 23.30 16.92 19.37
C LEU A 91 24.09 18.13 18.86
N ASP A 92 25.40 18.16 19.10
CA ASP A 92 26.29 19.29 18.76
C ASP A 92 26.77 19.29 17.30
N GLY A 93 26.24 18.40 16.45
CA GLY A 93 26.55 18.31 15.02
C GLY A 93 27.87 17.58 14.70
N GLU A 94 28.50 16.93 15.69
CA GLU A 94 29.71 16.13 15.50
C GLU A 94 29.47 14.78 14.78
N SER A 95 30.54 14.04 14.53
CA SER A 95 30.54 12.72 13.86
C SER A 95 29.57 11.74 14.52
N CYS A 96 28.58 11.29 13.74
CA CYS A 96 27.56 10.34 14.17
C CYS A 96 27.64 9.04 13.37
N PHE A 97 27.64 7.90 14.07
CA PHE A 97 27.42 6.60 13.48
C PHE A 97 25.92 6.35 13.36
N TRP A 98 25.44 6.09 12.15
CA TRP A 98 24.04 5.72 11.94
C TRP A 98 23.82 4.26 12.33
N GLY A 99 23.16 4.01 13.45
CA GLY A 99 22.95 2.66 13.97
C GLY A 99 21.97 1.81 13.15
N GLY A 100 21.37 2.39 12.09
CA GLY A 100 20.59 1.67 11.09
C GLY A 100 21.43 1.11 9.93
N PHE A 101 22.77 1.11 10.02
CA PHE A 101 23.66 0.62 8.98
C PHE A 101 23.60 -0.93 8.88
N PRO A 102 23.42 -1.50 7.68
CA PRO A 102 23.34 -2.95 7.51
C PRO A 102 24.72 -3.62 7.64
N CYS A 103 24.81 -4.65 8.48
CA CYS A 103 26.00 -5.45 8.75
C CYS A 103 25.70 -6.96 8.66
N LYS A 104 26.69 -7.75 8.26
CA LYS A 104 26.59 -9.22 8.22
C LYS A 104 26.74 -9.83 9.60
N SER A 105 27.43 -9.15 10.52
CA SER A 105 27.61 -9.64 11.88
C SER A 105 27.56 -8.55 12.94
N ILE A 106 27.30 -8.98 14.17
CA ILE A 106 27.50 -8.19 15.38
C ILE A 106 28.95 -7.65 15.47
N GLN A 107 29.94 -8.47 15.10
CA GLN A 107 31.35 -8.06 15.16
C GLN A 107 31.64 -6.96 14.15
N GLU A 108 31.14 -7.09 12.92
CA GLU A 108 31.24 -6.05 11.90
C GLU A 108 30.57 -4.75 12.35
N TYR A 109 29.39 -4.83 12.99
CA TYR A 109 28.73 -3.65 13.55
C TYR A 109 29.60 -2.95 14.62
N LYS A 110 30.34 -3.71 15.43
CA LYS A 110 31.33 -3.17 16.38
C LYS A 110 32.54 -2.57 15.67
N ASP A 111 33.10 -3.27 14.71
CA ASP A 111 34.28 -2.86 13.96
C ASP A 111 34.02 -1.57 13.18
N GLU A 112 32.86 -1.47 12.52
CA GLU A 112 32.43 -0.25 11.81
C GLU A 112 32.32 0.96 12.75
N PHE A 113 31.88 0.74 13.99
CA PHE A 113 31.81 1.81 14.98
C PHE A 113 33.19 2.19 15.53
N TYR A 114 34.05 1.22 15.86
CA TYR A 114 35.34 1.49 16.50
C TYR A 114 36.48 1.86 15.54
N ASN A 115 36.41 1.49 14.25
CA ASN A 115 37.51 1.65 13.29
C ASN A 115 37.37 2.86 12.33
N ASN A 116 36.20 3.50 12.28
CA ASN A 116 35.92 4.70 11.49
C ASN A 116 36.13 5.99 12.33
N PRO A 117 36.12 7.22 11.75
CA PRO A 117 36.40 8.47 12.50
C PRO A 117 35.68 8.50 13.84
N PRO A 118 36.31 9.01 14.91
CA PRO A 118 35.83 8.83 16.27
C PRO A 118 34.41 9.38 16.39
N TYR A 119 33.43 8.48 16.38
CA TYR A 119 32.03 8.86 16.48
C TYR A 119 31.73 9.22 17.93
N ARG A 120 31.14 10.40 18.13
CA ARG A 120 30.67 10.80 19.46
C ARG A 120 29.32 10.17 19.81
N TYR A 121 28.56 9.81 18.78
CA TYR A 121 27.20 9.31 18.91
C TYR A 121 26.98 8.05 18.07
N ILE A 122 26.25 7.08 18.63
CA ILE A 122 25.50 6.09 17.85
C ILE A 122 24.04 6.54 17.83
N GLN A 123 23.55 7.04 16.69
CA GLN A 123 22.15 7.44 16.56
C GLN A 123 21.29 6.27 16.09
N MET A 124 20.30 5.89 16.90
CA MET A 124 19.40 4.80 16.57
C MET A 124 18.16 5.26 15.81
N GLY A 125 17.79 4.46 14.80
CA GLY A 125 16.55 4.60 14.06
C GLY A 125 15.40 3.73 14.59
N ILE A 126 14.27 3.79 13.89
CA ILE A 126 13.01 3.13 14.25
C ILE A 126 12.92 1.67 13.80
N GLY A 127 13.87 1.20 12.98
CA GLY A 127 13.88 -0.16 12.42
C GLY A 127 14.31 -1.18 13.47
N PRO A 128 13.69 -2.37 13.54
CA PRO A 128 14.23 -3.50 14.30
C PRO A 128 15.67 -3.82 13.91
N LEU A 129 16.51 -4.14 14.90
CA LEU A 129 17.93 -4.49 14.69
C LEU A 129 18.12 -5.72 13.81
N GLU A 130 17.16 -6.65 13.80
CA GLU A 130 17.16 -7.83 12.94
C GLU A 130 17.11 -7.49 11.44
N TRP A 131 16.70 -6.27 11.06
CA TRP A 131 16.79 -5.83 9.67
C TRP A 131 18.18 -5.31 9.30
N GLN A 132 19.01 -4.99 10.29
CA GLN A 132 20.35 -4.45 10.10
C GLN A 132 21.45 -5.48 10.35
N ILE A 133 21.29 -6.36 11.34
CA ILE A 133 22.34 -7.28 11.79
C ILE A 133 21.89 -8.72 11.53
N THR A 134 22.57 -9.37 10.57
CA THR A 134 22.14 -10.69 10.06
C THR A 134 22.24 -11.82 11.09
N ASP A 135 23.28 -11.83 11.92
CA ASP A 135 23.53 -12.86 12.94
C ASP A 135 23.03 -12.50 14.35
N LEU A 136 22.15 -11.49 14.45
CA LEU A 136 21.58 -11.07 15.73
C LEU A 136 20.86 -12.24 16.40
N ASP A 137 21.10 -12.45 17.70
CA ASP A 137 20.27 -13.37 18.50
C ASP A 137 18.87 -12.75 18.66
N ILE A 138 17.99 -13.04 17.70
CA ILE A 138 16.60 -12.55 17.66
C ILE A 138 15.82 -12.97 18.90
N LYS A 139 16.08 -14.18 19.45
CA LYS A 139 15.40 -14.64 20.66
C LYS A 139 15.80 -13.81 21.87
N HIS A 140 17.10 -13.54 22.02
CA HIS A 140 17.58 -12.65 23.06
C HIS A 140 17.03 -11.23 22.88
N TYR A 141 17.09 -10.69 21.66
CA TYR A 141 16.59 -9.35 21.32
C TYR A 141 15.14 -9.16 21.75
N TYR A 142 14.21 -10.01 21.28
CA TYR A 142 12.79 -9.90 21.65
C TYR A 142 12.52 -10.22 23.13
N LYS A 143 13.32 -11.06 23.79
CA LYS A 143 13.20 -11.29 25.25
C LYS A 143 13.62 -10.07 26.07
N THR A 144 14.53 -9.25 25.55
CA THR A 144 15.08 -8.07 26.23
C THR A 144 14.18 -6.83 26.08
N MET A 145 13.46 -6.66 24.96
CA MET A 145 12.61 -5.48 24.73
C MET A 145 11.57 -5.20 25.84
N PRO A 146 10.83 -6.19 26.37
CA PRO A 146 9.88 -5.95 27.47
C PRO A 146 10.55 -5.50 28.76
N LEU A 147 11.78 -5.95 29.01
CA LEU A 147 12.55 -5.56 30.19
C LEU A 147 12.96 -4.09 30.08
N ILE A 148 13.47 -3.69 28.92
CA ILE A 148 13.80 -2.29 28.62
C ILE A 148 12.57 -1.40 28.82
N PHE A 149 11.41 -1.78 28.29
CA PHE A 149 10.19 -0.99 28.43
C PHE A 149 9.78 -0.79 29.90
N LYS A 150 9.92 -1.83 30.74
CA LYS A 150 9.62 -1.76 32.18
C LYS A 150 10.57 -0.87 32.98
N GLU A 151 11.80 -0.69 32.49
CA GLU A 151 12.80 0.15 33.14
C GLU A 151 12.61 1.65 32.84
N ILE A 152 11.88 1.98 31.77
CA ILE A 152 11.53 3.37 31.46
C ILE A 152 10.49 3.84 32.49
N THR A 153 10.82 4.89 33.25
CA THR A 153 9.88 5.45 34.22
C THR A 153 9.04 6.54 33.57
N PHE A 154 7.75 6.24 33.43
CA PHE A 154 6.79 7.14 32.79
C PHE A 154 6.19 8.15 33.76
N SER A 155 5.55 9.19 33.22
CA SER A 155 4.78 10.14 34.02
C SER A 155 3.61 9.45 34.73
N GLN A 156 3.10 10.04 35.82
CA GLN A 156 1.97 9.49 36.56
C GLN A 156 0.78 9.18 35.64
N ARG A 157 0.47 10.11 34.73
CA ARG A 157 -0.67 9.98 33.83
C ARG A 157 -0.52 8.81 32.85
N ILE A 158 0.70 8.55 32.37
CA ILE A 158 0.97 7.40 31.52
C ILE A 158 0.92 6.10 32.30
N ASN A 159 1.42 6.08 33.54
CA ASN A 159 1.28 4.90 34.41
C ASN A 159 -0.21 4.55 34.68
N GLU A 160 -1.08 5.56 34.82
CA GLU A 160 -2.54 5.34 34.90
C GLU A 160 -3.09 4.67 33.62
N MET A 161 -2.62 5.06 32.43
CA MET A 161 -3.05 4.45 31.16
C MET A 161 -2.55 3.01 31.01
N ILE A 162 -1.30 2.76 31.41
CA ILE A 162 -0.73 1.40 31.45
C ILE A 162 -1.61 0.52 32.34
N ALA A 163 -1.91 0.95 33.57
CA ALA A 163 -2.73 0.19 34.50
C ALA A 163 -4.14 -0.11 33.94
N LYS A 164 -4.79 0.89 33.32
CA LYS A 164 -6.10 0.71 32.67
C LYS A 164 -6.05 -0.31 31.54
N ALA A 165 -5.00 -0.27 30.72
CA ALA A 165 -4.83 -1.22 29.61
C ALA A 165 -4.61 -2.65 30.12
N GLU A 166 -3.84 -2.82 31.19
CA GLU A 166 -3.63 -4.13 31.82
C GLU A 166 -4.90 -4.69 32.47
N GLU A 167 -5.70 -3.84 33.12
CA GLU A 167 -7.00 -4.21 33.66
C GLU A 167 -7.97 -4.63 32.53
N ALA A 168 -8.04 -3.85 31.45
CA ALA A 168 -8.87 -4.16 30.29
C ALA A 168 -8.46 -5.48 29.63
N ALA A 169 -7.16 -5.72 29.44
CA ALA A 169 -6.64 -6.98 28.91
C ALA A 169 -7.01 -8.18 29.81
N THR A 170 -6.90 -8.01 31.13
CA THR A 170 -7.27 -9.04 32.11
C THR A 170 -8.75 -9.41 32.01
N LYS A 171 -9.63 -8.40 31.90
CA LYS A 171 -11.08 -8.61 31.70
C LYS A 171 -11.40 -9.28 30.36
N LEU A 172 -10.64 -8.96 29.31
CA LEU A 172 -10.81 -9.58 27.99
C LEU A 172 -10.38 -11.05 27.95
N GLY A 173 -9.38 -11.43 28.75
CA GLY A 173 -8.79 -12.77 28.70
C GLY A 173 -7.98 -12.99 27.43
N ASP A 174 -8.14 -14.15 26.79
CA ASP A 174 -7.41 -14.50 25.58
C ASP A 174 -8.00 -13.82 24.32
N PHE A 175 -7.18 -13.10 23.57
CA PHE A 175 -7.58 -12.45 22.31
C PHE A 175 -6.44 -12.35 21.28
N VAL A 176 -6.82 -12.08 20.04
CA VAL A 176 -5.96 -11.69 18.92
C VAL A 176 -6.25 -10.24 18.55
N ALA A 177 -5.21 -9.45 18.27
CA ALA A 177 -5.35 -8.04 17.93
C ALA A 177 -5.07 -7.78 16.46
N PHE A 178 -5.91 -6.96 15.82
CA PHE A 178 -5.66 -6.34 14.52
C PHE A 178 -5.53 -4.83 14.69
N HIS A 179 -4.39 -4.28 14.29
CA HIS A 179 -4.22 -2.84 14.21
C HIS A 179 -4.43 -2.36 12.77
N ILE A 180 -5.53 -1.66 12.53
CA ILE A 180 -5.96 -1.14 11.24
C ILE A 180 -5.57 0.33 11.13
N ARG A 181 -4.53 0.62 10.33
CA ARG A 181 -4.13 1.99 9.99
C ARG A 181 -5.00 2.50 8.84
N GLY A 182 -5.78 3.55 9.08
CA GLY A 182 -6.70 4.10 8.09
C GLY A 182 -6.79 5.63 8.04
N GLY A 183 -6.05 6.38 8.86
CA GLY A 183 -6.05 7.84 8.91
C GLY A 183 -5.37 8.49 7.71
N ASP A 184 -4.26 9.20 7.93
CA ASP A 184 -3.50 9.93 6.90
C ASP A 184 -3.15 9.08 5.66
N ALA A 185 -2.89 7.80 5.86
CA ALA A 185 -2.57 6.84 4.81
C ALA A 185 -3.71 6.59 3.80
N VAL A 186 -4.96 6.90 4.17
CA VAL A 186 -6.16 6.56 3.39
C VAL A 186 -7.11 7.75 3.23
N GLN A 187 -7.37 8.55 4.26
CA GLN A 187 -8.38 9.61 4.25
C GLN A 187 -7.96 10.88 3.48
N ASP A 188 -8.94 11.62 3.00
CA ASP A 188 -8.78 12.80 2.12
C ASP A 188 -8.17 14.04 2.79
N TYR A 189 -8.16 14.11 4.13
CA TYR A 189 -7.53 15.22 4.85
C TYR A 189 -6.00 15.22 4.77
N ALA A 190 -5.38 14.14 4.28
CA ALA A 190 -3.92 14.03 4.12
C ALA A 190 -3.55 13.71 2.67
N ASP A 191 -2.44 14.30 2.21
CA ASP A 191 -1.88 14.04 0.88
C ASP A 191 -1.11 12.70 0.84
N ASP A 192 -0.79 12.10 1.99
CA ASP A 192 -0.07 10.84 2.12
C ASP A 192 -0.77 9.70 1.37
N ARG A 193 -2.11 9.68 1.35
CA ARG A 193 -2.88 8.71 0.54
C ARG A 193 -2.61 8.82 -0.97
N CYS A 194 -2.04 9.92 -1.45
CA CYS A 194 -1.69 10.14 -2.85
C CYS A 194 -0.28 9.64 -3.19
N TRP A 195 0.56 9.31 -2.19
CA TRP A 195 1.95 8.90 -2.40
C TRP A 195 2.06 7.45 -2.86
N HIS A 196 2.14 7.27 -4.18
CA HIS A 196 2.33 6.02 -4.90
C HIS A 196 1.91 4.76 -4.10
N GLU A 197 2.85 3.87 -3.78
CA GLU A 197 2.61 2.60 -3.08
C GLU A 197 3.00 2.64 -1.59
N MET A 198 3.48 3.78 -1.10
CA MET A 198 3.99 3.91 0.26
C MET A 198 2.98 3.48 1.31
N THR A 199 1.72 3.90 1.16
CA THR A 199 0.67 3.61 2.14
C THR A 199 0.15 2.17 2.11
N ILE A 200 0.48 1.38 1.08
CA ILE A 200 0.06 -0.03 0.98
C ILE A 200 0.73 -0.89 2.06
N HIS A 201 1.99 -0.58 2.39
CA HIS A 201 2.77 -1.31 3.38
C HIS A 201 2.32 -1.02 4.83
N HIS A 202 1.59 0.08 5.03
CA HIS A 202 1.06 0.47 6.33
C HIS A 202 -0.41 0.16 6.51
N GLY A 203 -1.20 0.16 5.43
CA GLY A 203 -2.64 -0.12 5.45
C GLY A 203 -2.95 -1.56 5.81
N VAL A 204 -4.09 -1.77 6.47
CA VAL A 204 -4.69 -3.09 6.72
C VAL A 204 -6.08 -3.09 6.10
N TYR A 205 -6.37 -4.11 5.31
CA TYR A 205 -7.61 -4.18 4.52
C TYR A 205 -8.67 -4.99 5.25
N PHE A 206 -9.85 -4.39 5.45
CA PHE A 206 -10.99 -4.99 6.16
C PHE A 206 -11.42 -6.32 5.54
N GLU A 207 -11.34 -6.46 4.22
CA GLU A 207 -11.64 -7.70 3.50
C GLU A 207 -10.73 -8.86 3.89
N LEU A 208 -9.46 -8.57 4.19
CA LEU A 208 -8.50 -9.58 4.61
C LEU A 208 -8.67 -9.93 6.10
N VAL A 209 -9.11 -8.97 6.91
CA VAL A 209 -9.54 -9.24 8.30
C VAL A 209 -10.76 -10.18 8.31
N LEU A 210 -11.74 -9.95 7.43
CA LEU A 210 -12.90 -10.84 7.25
C LEU A 210 -12.47 -12.26 6.84
N ALA A 211 -11.55 -12.37 5.89
CA ALA A 211 -11.00 -13.66 5.47
C ALA A 211 -10.29 -14.40 6.62
N TYR A 212 -9.55 -13.67 7.48
CA TYR A 212 -8.95 -14.25 8.67
C TYR A 212 -10.03 -14.77 9.65
N MET A 213 -11.04 -13.93 9.95
CA MET A 213 -12.11 -14.24 10.89
C MET A 213 -12.94 -15.45 10.48
N GLU A 214 -13.21 -15.65 9.18
CA GLU A 214 -13.93 -16.82 8.65
C GLU A 214 -13.18 -18.13 8.98
N ASN A 215 -11.85 -18.11 8.95
CA ASN A 215 -11.01 -19.27 9.26
C ASN A 215 -10.73 -19.45 10.77
N HIS A 216 -11.08 -18.46 11.59
CA HIS A 216 -10.86 -18.46 13.04
C HIS A 216 -12.13 -18.04 13.81
N PRO A 217 -13.22 -18.83 13.72
CA PRO A 217 -14.53 -18.44 14.24
C PRO A 217 -14.55 -18.29 15.77
N ASN A 218 -13.67 -19.00 16.48
CA ASN A 218 -13.67 -19.06 17.95
C ASN A 218 -12.69 -18.08 18.62
N GLU A 219 -11.81 -17.41 17.85
CA GLU A 219 -10.85 -16.48 18.44
C GLU A 219 -11.51 -15.15 18.78
N LYS A 220 -11.36 -14.63 20.00
CA LYS A 220 -11.80 -13.27 20.34
C LYS A 220 -10.91 -12.26 19.61
N ILE A 221 -11.53 -11.33 18.88
CA ILE A 221 -10.81 -10.33 18.08
C ILE A 221 -10.93 -8.95 18.73
N LEU A 222 -9.78 -8.31 18.92
CA LEU A 222 -9.65 -6.91 19.28
C LEU A 222 -9.24 -6.12 18.03
N LEU A 223 -10.00 -5.09 17.68
CA LEU A 223 -9.66 -4.14 16.63
C LEU A 223 -9.16 -2.84 17.26
N ILE A 224 -8.06 -2.34 16.73
CA ILE A 224 -7.40 -1.10 17.14
C ILE A 224 -7.12 -0.30 15.89
N GLY A 225 -7.29 1.01 15.92
CA GLY A 225 -6.98 1.85 14.76
C GLY A 225 -7.33 3.30 15.02
N ASP A 226 -6.97 4.14 14.06
CA ASP A 226 -7.09 5.59 14.17
C ASP A 226 -8.45 6.12 13.72
N ASN A 227 -9.09 5.53 12.71
CA ASN A 227 -10.43 5.95 12.28
C ASN A 227 -11.52 5.17 13.04
N LEU A 228 -11.97 5.71 14.17
CA LEU A 228 -12.94 5.06 15.07
C LEU A 228 -14.31 4.91 14.42
N SER A 229 -14.76 5.91 13.67
CA SER A 229 -16.04 5.85 12.96
C SER A 229 -16.10 4.66 12.02
N GLN A 230 -15.05 4.44 11.22
CA GLN A 230 -15.00 3.35 10.26
C GLN A 230 -14.83 1.99 10.94
N LEU A 231 -14.07 1.91 12.03
CA LEU A 231 -13.98 0.68 12.85
C LEU A 231 -15.32 0.29 13.47
N ARG A 232 -16.07 1.26 14.00
CA ARG A 232 -17.41 1.04 14.56
C ARG A 232 -18.40 0.58 13.50
N LEU A 233 -18.38 1.19 12.31
CA LEU A 233 -19.21 0.76 11.19
C LEU A 233 -18.87 -0.67 10.75
N PHE A 234 -17.59 -0.98 10.62
CA PHE A 234 -17.14 -2.33 10.30
C PHE A 234 -17.60 -3.34 11.36
N ALA A 235 -17.33 -3.09 12.64
CA ALA A 235 -17.71 -3.98 13.74
C ALA A 235 -19.23 -4.25 13.77
N LYS A 236 -20.06 -3.22 13.56
CA LYS A 236 -21.52 -3.35 13.49
C LYS A 236 -22.02 -4.16 12.29
N SER A 237 -21.22 -4.25 11.21
CA SER A 237 -21.57 -5.01 10.01
C SER A 237 -21.29 -6.52 10.12
N LEU A 238 -20.64 -6.96 11.19
CA LEU A 238 -20.24 -8.35 11.38
C LEU A 238 -21.34 -9.16 12.07
N ASP A 239 -21.52 -10.40 11.62
CA ASP A 239 -22.39 -11.40 12.30
C ASP A 239 -21.76 -11.98 13.57
N ARG A 240 -20.61 -11.45 13.99
CA ARG A 240 -19.86 -11.90 15.17
C ARG A 240 -19.37 -10.71 15.98
N GLU A 241 -19.33 -10.89 17.28
CA GLU A 241 -18.80 -9.87 18.18
C GLU A 241 -17.29 -9.68 17.98
N VAL A 242 -16.89 -8.42 17.91
CA VAL A 242 -15.50 -7.96 17.94
C VAL A 242 -15.40 -6.81 18.94
N VAL A 243 -14.27 -6.72 19.62
CA VAL A 243 -14.05 -5.67 20.62
C VAL A 243 -13.25 -4.55 19.98
N LEU A 244 -13.62 -3.30 20.21
CA LEU A 244 -12.81 -2.13 19.85
C LEU A 244 -12.05 -1.65 21.08
N SER A 245 -10.78 -1.25 20.96
CA SER A 245 -10.03 -0.73 22.12
C SER A 245 -10.70 0.50 22.74
N ASN A 246 -11.23 1.41 21.91
CA ASN A 246 -11.93 2.60 22.38
C ASN A 246 -13.22 2.32 23.15
N ASP A 247 -13.84 1.15 22.99
CA ASP A 247 -15.01 0.76 23.79
C ASP A 247 -14.64 0.36 25.22
N LEU A 248 -13.36 0.05 25.46
CA LEU A 248 -12.86 -0.37 26.77
C LEU A 248 -12.40 0.80 27.64
N ILE A 249 -11.97 1.90 27.01
CA ILE A 249 -11.46 3.09 27.71
C ILE A 249 -12.34 4.33 27.52
N GLY A 250 -13.08 4.43 26.41
CA GLY A 250 -13.76 5.66 25.98
C GLY A 250 -12.85 6.61 25.20
N GLU A 251 -13.40 7.74 24.76
CA GLU A 251 -12.72 8.66 23.82
C GLU A 251 -12.25 9.99 24.46
N ASN A 252 -12.56 10.20 25.74
CA ASN A 252 -12.29 11.44 26.48
C ASN A 252 -10.84 11.53 27.01
N TYR A 253 -9.87 11.16 26.18
CA TYR A 253 -8.45 11.17 26.48
C TYR A 253 -7.66 11.81 25.33
N SER A 254 -6.47 12.34 25.65
CA SER A 254 -5.53 12.87 24.66
C SER A 254 -5.01 11.78 23.72
N ASN A 255 -4.43 12.17 22.58
CA ASN A 255 -3.84 11.22 21.63
C ASN A 255 -2.73 10.41 22.30
N LEU A 256 -1.91 11.06 23.13
CA LEU A 256 -0.85 10.40 23.89
C LEU A 256 -1.39 9.31 24.82
N GLU A 257 -2.43 9.62 25.57
CA GLU A 257 -3.04 8.69 26.52
C GLU A 257 -3.67 7.48 25.80
N LEU A 258 -4.45 7.73 24.75
CA LEU A 258 -5.05 6.68 23.93
C LEU A 258 -3.98 5.82 23.27
N TRP A 259 -2.90 6.43 22.77
CA TRP A 259 -1.78 5.71 22.19
C TRP A 259 -1.12 4.76 23.18
N PHE A 260 -0.85 5.22 24.42
CA PHE A 260 -0.28 4.36 25.46
C PHE A 260 -1.23 3.24 25.88
N PHE A 261 -2.53 3.55 26.00
CA PHE A 261 -3.54 2.52 26.27
C PHE A 261 -3.54 1.44 25.18
N ASP A 262 -3.61 1.85 23.90
CA ASP A 262 -3.68 0.93 22.76
C ASP A 262 -2.43 0.05 22.66
N VAL A 263 -1.21 0.60 22.75
CA VAL A 263 0.01 -0.22 22.61
C VAL A 263 0.18 -1.21 23.75
N VAL A 264 -0.20 -0.84 24.98
CA VAL A 264 -0.11 -1.73 26.13
C VAL A 264 -1.19 -2.81 26.06
N LEU A 265 -2.43 -2.45 25.74
CA LEU A 265 -3.53 -3.39 25.58
C LEU A 265 -3.20 -4.40 24.48
N MET A 266 -2.77 -3.91 23.31
CA MET A 266 -2.38 -4.75 22.17
C MET A 266 -1.22 -5.69 22.50
N SER A 267 -0.26 -5.25 23.32
CA SER A 267 0.88 -6.08 23.74
C SER A 267 0.48 -7.33 24.53
N LYS A 268 -0.73 -7.37 25.09
CA LYS A 268 -1.25 -8.54 25.82
C LYS A 268 -1.90 -9.59 24.89
N ALA A 269 -2.08 -9.28 23.60
CA ALA A 269 -2.67 -10.20 22.63
C ALA A 269 -1.81 -11.46 22.42
N LYS A 270 -2.44 -12.59 22.09
CA LYS A 270 -1.73 -13.81 21.65
C LYS A 270 -0.94 -13.58 20.36
N LYS A 271 -1.53 -12.85 19.43
CA LYS A 271 -0.95 -12.45 18.14
C LYS A 271 -1.38 -11.03 17.82
N ILE A 272 -0.49 -10.29 17.16
CA ILE A 272 -0.71 -8.91 16.71
C ILE A 272 -0.55 -8.91 15.19
N TYR A 273 -1.65 -8.58 14.49
CA TYR A 273 -1.70 -8.48 13.03
C TYR A 273 -1.75 -7.01 12.61
N SER A 274 -0.83 -6.58 11.75
CA SER A 274 -0.78 -5.21 11.21
C SER A 274 0.14 -5.12 9.99
N GLY A 275 0.14 -3.98 9.29
CA GLY A 275 1.25 -3.58 8.41
C GLY A 275 2.45 -3.06 9.22
N HIS A 276 3.30 -2.23 8.63
CA HIS A 276 4.53 -1.69 9.27
C HIS A 276 4.31 -0.55 10.28
N SER A 277 3.10 -0.38 10.83
CA SER A 277 2.76 0.68 11.79
C SER A 277 3.71 0.71 13.00
N ALA A 278 4.19 1.90 13.38
CA ALA A 278 4.98 2.08 14.59
C ALA A 278 4.19 1.69 15.87
N VAL A 279 2.87 1.93 15.89
CA VAL A 279 1.98 1.57 17.00
C VAL A 279 2.03 0.06 17.26
N ALA A 280 1.80 -0.75 16.22
CA ALA A 280 1.80 -2.20 16.34
C ALA A 280 3.20 -2.76 16.64
N ARG A 281 4.26 -2.18 16.05
CA ARG A 281 5.64 -2.58 16.34
C ARG A 281 6.02 -2.31 17.79
N THR A 282 5.60 -1.19 18.37
CA THR A 282 5.82 -0.90 19.79
C THR A 282 5.11 -1.93 20.67
N ALA A 283 3.85 -2.26 20.38
CA ALA A 283 3.12 -3.29 21.12
C ALA A 283 3.82 -4.67 21.04
N CYS A 284 4.35 -5.02 19.87
CA CYS A 284 5.14 -6.24 19.67
C CYS A 284 6.38 -6.27 20.57
N TRP A 285 7.12 -5.17 20.65
CA TRP A 285 8.30 -5.06 21.52
C TRP A 285 7.95 -5.10 23.01
N ILE A 286 6.86 -4.46 23.44
CA ILE A 286 6.36 -4.57 24.81
C ILE A 286 5.99 -6.02 25.14
N SER A 287 5.44 -6.77 24.17
CA SER A 287 5.07 -8.18 24.33
C SER A 287 6.25 -9.16 24.25
N GLY A 288 7.37 -8.73 23.67
CA GLY A 288 8.51 -9.59 23.35
C GLY A 288 8.22 -10.61 22.26
N ARG A 289 7.34 -10.27 21.31
CA ARG A 289 6.91 -11.14 20.20
C ARG A 289 7.03 -10.40 18.87
N PRO A 290 7.22 -11.12 17.75
CA PRO A 290 7.22 -10.49 16.43
C PRO A 290 5.81 -10.09 15.99
N ILE A 291 5.74 -9.13 15.08
CA ILE A 291 4.53 -8.74 14.37
C ILE A 291 4.16 -9.79 13.32
N PHE A 292 2.87 -10.09 13.18
CA PHE A 292 2.36 -10.82 12.02
C PHE A 292 1.85 -9.80 11.00
N HIS A 293 2.29 -9.92 9.75
CA HIS A 293 1.70 -9.12 8.70
C HIS A 293 0.21 -9.51 8.54
N TYR A 294 -0.69 -8.56 8.26
CA TYR A 294 -2.13 -8.84 8.20
C TYR A 294 -2.54 -9.89 7.15
N ASN A 295 -1.69 -10.14 6.15
CA ASN A 295 -1.88 -11.16 5.12
C ASN A 295 -1.11 -12.47 5.42
N PHE A 296 -0.60 -12.64 6.63
CA PHE A 296 0.17 -13.83 7.01
C PHE A 296 -0.63 -15.11 6.74
N GLY A 297 -0.01 -16.06 6.05
CA GLY A 297 -0.64 -17.31 5.63
C GLY A 297 -1.49 -17.22 4.37
N MET A 298 -1.58 -16.05 3.70
CA MET A 298 -2.33 -15.87 2.45
C MET A 298 -1.39 -15.70 1.25
N THR A 299 -1.59 -16.46 0.17
CA THR A 299 -0.90 -16.23 -1.11
C THR A 299 -1.38 -14.93 -1.77
N LEU A 300 -0.63 -14.41 -2.75
CA LEU A 300 -1.04 -13.22 -3.50
C LEU A 300 -2.37 -13.44 -4.24
N GLU A 301 -2.60 -14.65 -4.78
CA GLU A 301 -3.88 -15.03 -5.41
C GLU A 301 -5.03 -15.04 -4.40
N GLN A 302 -4.81 -15.56 -3.20
CA GLN A 302 -5.82 -15.55 -2.12
C GLN A 302 -6.14 -14.12 -1.68
N GLN A 303 -5.13 -13.28 -1.47
CA GLN A 303 -5.31 -11.87 -1.12
C GLN A 303 -6.15 -11.15 -2.20
N TYR A 304 -5.78 -11.32 -3.47
CA TYR A 304 -6.52 -10.73 -4.60
C TYR A 304 -7.98 -11.19 -4.64
N PHE A 305 -8.22 -12.47 -4.38
CA PHE A 305 -9.55 -13.08 -4.36
C PHE A 305 -10.39 -12.60 -3.18
N PHE A 306 -9.83 -12.57 -1.97
CA PHE A 306 -10.56 -12.18 -0.76
C PHE A 306 -10.98 -10.70 -0.78
N LEU A 307 -10.15 -9.82 -1.35
CA LEU A 307 -10.51 -8.42 -1.57
C LEU A 307 -11.77 -8.27 -2.44
N GLU A 308 -12.02 -9.19 -3.39
CA GLU A 308 -13.28 -9.21 -4.15
C GLU A 308 -14.40 -9.91 -3.39
N LYS A 309 -14.13 -11.09 -2.82
CA LYS A 309 -15.12 -11.92 -2.11
C LYS A 309 -15.84 -11.10 -1.03
N TYR A 310 -15.09 -10.30 -0.27
CA TYR A 310 -15.63 -9.54 0.87
C TYR A 310 -15.94 -8.09 0.56
N LYS A 311 -15.68 -7.62 -0.66
CA LYS A 311 -15.93 -6.23 -1.07
C LYS A 311 -17.32 -5.71 -0.69
N LYS A 312 -18.35 -6.54 -0.89
CA LYS A 312 -19.74 -6.18 -0.56
C LYS A 312 -19.94 -5.88 0.92
N HIS A 313 -19.26 -6.61 1.82
CA HIS A 313 -19.32 -6.35 3.26
C HIS A 313 -18.69 -4.99 3.60
N CYS A 314 -17.69 -4.57 2.83
CA CYS A 314 -17.01 -3.29 3.00
C CYS A 314 -17.71 -2.12 2.27
N GLU A 315 -18.85 -2.32 1.60
CA GLU A 315 -19.57 -1.22 0.91
C GLU A 315 -20.04 -0.12 1.86
N ILE A 316 -20.34 -0.49 3.12
CA ILE A 316 -20.73 0.42 4.21
C ILE A 316 -19.62 1.40 4.60
N LEU A 317 -18.36 1.08 4.30
CA LEU A 317 -17.22 1.91 4.63
C LEU A 317 -17.11 3.10 3.67
N ASN A 318 -16.39 4.13 4.11
CA ASN A 318 -16.24 5.35 3.33
C ASN A 318 -15.53 5.11 1.98
N PRO A 319 -15.71 6.02 1.00
CA PRO A 319 -15.11 5.86 -0.33
C PRO A 319 -13.59 5.71 -0.32
N PHE A 320 -12.88 6.37 0.59
CA PHE A 320 -11.42 6.36 0.59
C PHE A 320 -10.82 5.01 0.97
N ILE A 321 -11.43 4.30 1.93
CA ILE A 321 -11.08 2.91 2.25
C ILE A 321 -11.27 2.01 1.03
N LYS A 322 -12.39 2.17 0.32
CA LYS A 322 -12.69 1.40 -0.90
C LYS A 322 -11.70 1.71 -2.03
N ALA A 323 -11.35 2.98 -2.23
CA ALA A 323 -10.35 3.40 -3.21
C ALA A 323 -8.97 2.78 -2.92
N HIS A 324 -8.57 2.77 -1.64
CA HIS A 324 -7.30 2.18 -1.21
C HIS A 324 -7.26 0.65 -1.41
N ALA A 325 -8.34 -0.06 -1.09
CA ALA A 325 -8.48 -1.49 -1.38
C ALA A 325 -8.40 -1.79 -2.89
N CYS A 326 -9.05 -0.97 -3.73
CA CYS A 326 -8.97 -1.10 -5.20
C CYS A 326 -7.53 -0.88 -5.71
N PHE A 327 -6.82 0.10 -5.15
CA PHE A 327 -5.42 0.33 -5.49
C PHE A 327 -4.51 -0.84 -5.08
N TYR A 328 -4.77 -1.46 -3.93
CA TYR A 328 -4.04 -2.65 -3.52
C TYR A 328 -4.31 -3.84 -4.45
N ARG A 329 -5.56 -4.03 -4.90
CA ARG A 329 -5.88 -5.03 -5.93
C ARG A 329 -5.17 -4.76 -7.25
N PHE A 330 -5.02 -3.49 -7.65
CA PHE A 330 -4.17 -3.12 -8.78
C PHE A 330 -2.73 -3.61 -8.57
N VAL A 331 -2.11 -3.33 -7.43
CA VAL A 331 -0.74 -3.77 -7.12
C VAL A 331 -0.62 -5.29 -7.13
N LEU A 332 -1.56 -6.01 -6.51
CA LEU A 332 -1.61 -7.47 -6.56
C LEU A 332 -1.75 -7.98 -8.00
N SER A 333 -2.62 -7.39 -8.81
CA SER A 333 -2.80 -7.78 -10.22
C SER A 333 -1.53 -7.55 -11.05
N ARG A 334 -0.75 -6.50 -10.74
CA ARG A 334 0.56 -6.26 -11.35
C ARG A 334 1.57 -7.34 -10.96
N ASN A 335 1.66 -7.66 -9.68
CA ASN A 335 2.60 -8.65 -9.14
C ASN A 335 2.24 -10.08 -9.59
N LEU A 336 0.96 -10.36 -9.83
CA LEU A 336 0.46 -11.60 -10.40
C LEU A 336 0.57 -11.65 -11.94
N HIS A 337 1.08 -10.59 -12.57
CA HIS A 337 1.21 -10.45 -14.02
C HIS A 337 -0.12 -10.54 -14.79
N TYR A 338 -1.21 -10.03 -14.21
CA TYR A 338 -2.52 -10.02 -14.86
C TYR A 338 -2.54 -9.06 -16.08
N PRO A 339 -3.47 -9.29 -17.03
CA PRO A 339 -3.59 -8.48 -18.24
C PRO A 339 -3.84 -6.98 -17.96
N LEU A 340 -3.46 -6.12 -18.92
CA LEU A 340 -3.57 -4.66 -18.82
C LEU A 340 -4.99 -4.22 -18.45
N GLU A 341 -6.00 -4.80 -19.10
CA GLU A 341 -7.42 -4.48 -18.88
C GLU A 341 -7.85 -4.67 -17.42
N VAL A 342 -7.34 -5.71 -16.75
CA VAL A 342 -7.63 -5.96 -15.34
C VAL A 342 -7.00 -4.88 -14.47
N ARG A 343 -5.76 -4.50 -14.76
CA ARG A 343 -5.04 -3.46 -14.02
C ARG A 343 -5.71 -2.10 -14.15
N ILE A 344 -6.08 -1.74 -15.37
CA ILE A 344 -6.79 -0.47 -15.66
C ILE A 344 -8.15 -0.45 -14.99
N ALA A 345 -8.89 -1.57 -14.97
CA ALA A 345 -10.18 -1.65 -14.28
C ALA A 345 -10.06 -1.35 -12.78
N HIS A 346 -9.05 -1.89 -12.07
CA HIS A 346 -8.83 -1.59 -10.64
C HIS A 346 -8.53 -0.11 -10.40
N LEU A 347 -7.73 0.50 -11.26
CA LEU A 347 -7.39 1.92 -11.16
C LEU A 347 -8.60 2.83 -11.46
N LYS A 348 -9.43 2.47 -12.45
CA LYS A 348 -10.67 3.19 -12.76
C LYS A 348 -11.72 3.04 -11.66
N GLU A 349 -11.82 1.86 -11.05
CA GLU A 349 -12.69 1.67 -9.89
C GLU A 349 -12.20 2.50 -8.70
N ALA A 350 -10.89 2.52 -8.43
CA ALA A 350 -10.32 3.38 -7.38
C ALA A 350 -10.65 4.88 -7.63
N LEU A 351 -10.52 5.36 -8.87
CA LEU A 351 -10.92 6.71 -9.28
C LEU A 351 -12.41 6.99 -9.08
N SER A 352 -13.28 5.98 -9.22
CA SER A 352 -14.72 6.18 -9.00
C SER A 352 -15.04 6.50 -7.54
N TYR A 353 -14.21 6.03 -6.60
CA TYR A 353 -14.35 6.29 -5.17
C TYR A 353 -13.57 7.54 -4.70
N ASP A 354 -12.39 7.80 -5.24
CA ASP A 354 -11.56 8.96 -4.91
C ASP A 354 -11.07 9.64 -6.19
N LYS A 355 -11.97 10.43 -6.79
CA LYS A 355 -11.77 11.16 -8.06
C LYS A 355 -10.62 12.15 -7.99
N GLU A 356 -10.28 12.59 -6.78
CA GLU A 356 -9.30 13.63 -6.55
C GLU A 356 -7.87 13.10 -6.44
N ASN A 357 -7.67 11.78 -6.47
CA ASN A 357 -6.37 11.18 -6.26
C ASN A 357 -5.64 10.88 -7.57
N ASP A 358 -4.79 11.82 -8.00
CA ASP A 358 -4.07 11.74 -9.26
C ASP A 358 -3.05 10.59 -9.34
N LYS A 359 -2.75 9.91 -8.22
CA LYS A 359 -1.94 8.68 -8.25
C LYS A 359 -2.53 7.62 -9.18
N PHE A 360 -3.85 7.58 -9.30
CA PHE A 360 -4.53 6.62 -10.16
C PHE A 360 -4.37 7.00 -11.64
N HIS A 361 -4.50 8.28 -11.99
CA HIS A 361 -4.24 8.78 -13.33
C HIS A 361 -2.79 8.49 -13.76
N ILE A 362 -1.82 8.79 -12.88
CA ILE A 362 -0.40 8.51 -13.10
C ILE A 362 -0.18 7.02 -13.36
N ASN A 363 -0.74 6.15 -12.54
CA ASN A 363 -0.60 4.70 -12.71
C ASN A 363 -1.30 4.17 -13.97
N ILE A 364 -2.43 4.75 -14.40
CA ILE A 364 -3.11 4.40 -15.66
C ILE A 364 -2.20 4.69 -16.85
N ILE A 365 -1.65 5.91 -16.91
CA ILE A 365 -0.74 6.32 -17.98
C ILE A 365 0.48 5.41 -17.99
N HIS A 366 1.11 5.20 -16.83
CA HIS A 366 2.25 4.30 -16.70
C HIS A 366 1.92 2.86 -17.16
N GLN A 367 0.74 2.32 -16.84
CA GLN A 367 0.36 0.99 -17.36
C GLN A 367 0.23 0.99 -18.89
N TYR A 368 -0.35 2.03 -19.50
CA TYR A 368 -0.40 2.10 -20.97
C TYR A 368 1.01 2.15 -21.58
N LEU A 369 1.91 2.97 -21.04
CA LEU A 369 3.30 3.06 -21.50
C LEU A 369 4.04 1.72 -21.38
N LYS A 370 3.93 1.07 -20.22
CA LYS A 370 4.56 -0.23 -19.95
C LYS A 370 4.08 -1.35 -20.88
N PHE A 371 2.83 -1.28 -21.34
CA PHE A 371 2.26 -2.23 -22.31
C PHE A 371 2.37 -1.76 -23.77
N ASN A 372 3.14 -0.69 -24.01
CA ASN A 372 3.37 -0.10 -25.34
C ASN A 372 2.09 0.40 -26.04
N CYS A 373 1.07 0.76 -25.26
CA CYS A 373 -0.17 1.42 -25.70
C CYS A 373 0.03 2.95 -25.72
N ILE A 374 0.97 3.42 -26.54
CA ILE A 374 1.45 4.82 -26.47
C ILE A 374 0.37 5.81 -26.89
N VAL A 375 -0.45 5.47 -27.90
CA VAL A 375 -1.56 6.32 -28.36
C VAL A 375 -2.62 6.46 -27.26
N GLU A 376 -2.98 5.37 -26.59
CA GLU A 376 -3.91 5.42 -25.45
C GLU A 376 -3.34 6.24 -24.28
N ALA A 377 -2.03 6.13 -24.01
CA ALA A 377 -1.35 6.92 -22.98
C ALA A 377 -1.40 8.43 -23.31
N GLU A 378 -1.04 8.81 -24.53
CA GLU A 378 -1.05 10.21 -25.00
C GLU A 378 -2.46 10.83 -24.93
N GLN A 379 -3.48 10.10 -25.39
CA GLN A 379 -4.87 10.57 -25.36
C GLN A 379 -5.39 10.73 -23.93
N TYR A 380 -5.15 9.73 -23.08
CA TYR A 380 -5.58 9.78 -21.68
C TYR A 380 -4.88 10.93 -20.96
N LEU A 381 -3.56 11.06 -21.13
CA LEU A 381 -2.77 12.14 -20.56
C LEU A 381 -3.27 13.51 -21.02
N SER A 382 -3.57 13.69 -22.32
CA SER A 382 -4.14 14.95 -22.82
C SER A 382 -5.45 15.32 -22.12
N SER A 383 -6.34 14.35 -21.88
CA SER A 383 -7.57 14.60 -21.13
C SER A 383 -7.33 14.99 -19.68
N VAL A 384 -6.36 14.35 -19.01
CA VAL A 384 -6.00 14.66 -17.62
C VAL A 384 -5.38 16.04 -17.50
N LEU A 385 -4.46 16.41 -18.40
CA LEU A 385 -3.80 17.72 -18.36
C LEU A 385 -4.77 18.88 -18.56
N LYS A 386 -5.79 18.73 -19.43
CA LYS A 386 -6.81 19.77 -19.64
C LYS A 386 -7.55 20.19 -18.37
N GLU A 387 -7.77 19.27 -17.45
CA GLU A 387 -8.58 19.51 -16.25
C GLU A 387 -7.77 19.56 -14.95
N ARG A 388 -6.61 18.88 -14.91
CA ARG A 388 -5.93 18.53 -13.67
C ARG A 388 -4.41 18.76 -13.72
N GLU A 389 -3.88 19.52 -14.69
CA GLU A 389 -2.43 19.70 -14.89
C GLU A 389 -1.66 20.00 -13.59
N GLU A 390 -2.03 21.07 -12.88
CA GLU A 390 -1.30 21.53 -11.68
C GLU A 390 -1.26 20.45 -10.59
N ARG A 391 -2.42 19.86 -10.29
CA ARG A 391 -2.55 18.84 -9.25
C ARG A 391 -1.85 17.54 -9.65
N PHE A 392 -1.96 17.14 -10.91
CA PHE A 392 -1.28 15.98 -11.46
C PHE A 392 0.23 16.11 -11.28
N PHE A 393 0.82 17.27 -11.61
CA PHE A 393 2.24 17.52 -11.39
C PHE A 393 2.61 17.54 -9.93
N LYS A 394 1.84 18.23 -9.07
CA LYS A 394 2.06 18.25 -7.61
C LYS A 394 2.17 16.83 -7.04
N ILE A 395 1.29 15.92 -7.45
CA ILE A 395 1.31 14.53 -6.98
C ILE A 395 2.46 13.74 -7.62
N LEU A 396 2.70 13.87 -8.93
CA LEU A 396 3.77 13.16 -9.63
C LEU A 396 5.16 13.47 -9.06
N THR A 397 5.39 14.72 -8.66
CA THR A 397 6.65 15.20 -8.07
C THR A 397 6.61 15.21 -6.53
N SER A 398 5.64 14.53 -5.91
CA SER A 398 5.59 14.43 -4.44
C SER A 398 6.76 13.60 -3.91
N GLU A 399 7.29 14.01 -2.77
CA GLU A 399 8.41 13.36 -2.08
C GLU A 399 7.98 12.82 -0.72
N TYR A 400 8.59 11.70 -0.33
CA TYR A 400 8.57 11.19 1.04
C TYR A 400 10.02 11.14 1.56
N TRP A 401 10.24 10.64 2.77
CA TRP A 401 11.55 10.70 3.43
C TRP A 401 12.70 10.01 2.68
N ALA A 402 12.44 9.10 1.74
CA ALA A 402 13.47 8.45 0.91
C ALA A 402 13.57 9.00 -0.52
N GLY A 403 12.88 10.11 -0.82
CA GLY A 403 12.94 10.80 -2.11
C GLY A 403 11.61 10.77 -2.89
N PRO A 404 11.66 10.88 -4.23
CA PRO A 404 10.47 11.02 -5.06
C PRO A 404 9.57 9.79 -5.00
N SER A 405 8.28 9.99 -4.69
CA SER A 405 7.28 8.92 -4.51
C SER A 405 7.07 8.08 -5.76
N PHE A 406 7.19 8.69 -6.95
CA PHE A 406 6.93 8.06 -8.25
C PHE A 406 8.20 7.78 -9.06
N LYS A 407 9.40 7.83 -8.42
CA LYS A 407 10.70 7.68 -9.10
C LYS A 407 10.76 6.44 -10.01
N ASN A 408 10.19 5.33 -9.55
CA ASN A 408 10.15 4.06 -10.26
C ASN A 408 9.29 4.06 -11.53
N LEU A 409 8.48 5.10 -11.76
CA LEU A 409 7.62 5.22 -12.94
C LEU A 409 8.20 6.14 -14.02
N PHE A 410 9.16 7.01 -13.68
CA PHE A 410 9.67 8.06 -14.56
C PHE A 410 10.33 7.53 -15.84
N GLU A 411 11.00 6.38 -15.75
CA GLU A 411 11.72 5.80 -16.89
C GLU A 411 10.80 5.52 -18.09
N GLU A 412 9.58 5.03 -17.85
CA GLU A 412 8.63 4.76 -18.93
C GLU A 412 8.16 6.06 -19.64
N PHE A 413 8.11 7.19 -18.94
CA PHE A 413 7.81 8.48 -19.56
C PHE A 413 8.95 8.94 -20.48
N PHE A 414 10.21 8.73 -20.06
CA PHE A 414 11.37 9.04 -20.89
C PHE A 414 11.49 8.10 -22.09
N ALA A 415 11.37 6.80 -21.87
CA ALA A 415 11.60 5.78 -22.91
C ALA A 415 10.53 5.76 -24.01
N LYS A 416 9.33 6.28 -23.73
CA LYS A 416 8.17 6.23 -24.66
C LYS A 416 7.81 7.59 -25.26
N THR A 417 8.57 8.63 -24.96
CA THR A 417 8.39 9.95 -25.57
C THR A 417 8.84 9.98 -27.04
N SER A 418 8.20 10.82 -27.85
CA SER A 418 8.62 11.06 -29.24
C SER A 418 8.08 12.41 -29.72
N PHE A 419 8.66 12.95 -30.80
CA PHE A 419 8.17 14.18 -31.44
C PHE A 419 6.68 14.13 -31.83
N ALA A 420 6.11 12.94 -32.04
CA ALA A 420 4.70 12.76 -32.39
C ALA A 420 3.75 12.85 -31.17
N PHE A 421 4.26 12.75 -29.94
CA PHE A 421 3.47 12.67 -28.71
C PHE A 421 3.78 13.88 -27.82
N LYS A 422 3.06 14.99 -28.08
CA LYS A 422 3.32 16.29 -27.46
C LYS A 422 3.10 16.26 -25.95
N ASN A 423 2.04 15.60 -25.47
CA ASN A 423 1.74 15.54 -24.05
C ASN A 423 2.76 14.67 -23.30
N LEU A 424 3.13 13.51 -23.85
CA LEU A 424 4.20 12.68 -23.29
C LEU A 424 5.56 13.39 -23.28
N THR A 425 5.89 14.14 -24.33
CA THR A 425 7.11 14.96 -24.39
C THR A 425 7.09 16.07 -23.34
N PHE A 426 5.96 16.76 -23.19
CA PHE A 426 5.76 17.76 -22.16
C PHE A 426 5.93 17.17 -20.75
N MET A 427 5.39 15.97 -20.51
CA MET A 427 5.56 15.27 -19.25
C MET A 427 7.02 14.87 -18.99
N ALA A 428 7.70 14.32 -20.00
CA ALA A 428 9.12 13.98 -19.91
C ALA A 428 9.97 15.21 -19.56
N LEU A 429 9.71 16.36 -20.20
CA LEU A 429 10.37 17.62 -19.89
C LEU A 429 10.17 18.01 -18.42
N LYS A 430 8.93 17.96 -17.92
CA LYS A 430 8.60 18.35 -16.53
C LYS A 430 9.24 17.43 -15.49
N ILE A 431 9.30 16.13 -15.76
CA ILE A 431 10.02 15.18 -14.90
C ILE A 431 11.52 15.48 -14.93
N ALA A 432 12.11 15.76 -16.10
CA ALA A 432 13.53 16.12 -16.22
C ALA A 432 13.86 17.42 -15.45
N GLN A 433 12.99 18.43 -15.53
CA GLN A 433 13.10 19.68 -14.76
C GLN A 433 13.07 19.42 -13.26
N TYR A 434 12.13 18.60 -12.79
CA TYR A 434 12.05 18.21 -11.39
C TYR A 434 13.31 17.48 -10.90
N LEU A 435 13.84 16.55 -11.71
CA LEU A 435 15.08 15.82 -11.42
C LEU A 435 16.36 16.66 -11.59
N LYS A 436 16.25 17.88 -12.16
CA LYS A 436 17.38 18.75 -12.52
C LYS A 436 18.38 18.07 -13.48
N ASP A 437 17.86 17.29 -14.42
CA ASP A 437 18.66 16.60 -15.45
C ASP A 437 18.82 17.50 -16.68
N GLU A 438 19.89 18.30 -16.69
CA GLU A 438 20.18 19.31 -17.74
C GLU A 438 20.27 18.73 -19.16
N GLU A 439 20.72 17.49 -19.31
CA GLU A 439 20.80 16.84 -20.62
C GLU A 439 19.40 16.51 -21.15
N LYS A 440 18.58 15.88 -20.30
CA LYS A 440 17.18 15.55 -20.65
C LYS A 440 16.32 16.80 -20.83
N ILE A 441 16.54 17.85 -20.03
CA ILE A 441 15.84 19.13 -20.19
C ILE A 441 16.09 19.69 -21.59
N LYS A 442 17.36 19.82 -22.01
CA LYS A 442 17.71 20.33 -23.35
C LYS A 442 17.11 19.47 -24.46
N LEU A 443 17.19 18.14 -24.32
CA LEU A 443 16.61 17.20 -25.29
C LEU A 443 15.10 17.43 -25.45
N PHE A 444 14.34 17.39 -24.35
CA PHE A 444 12.88 17.49 -24.41
C PHE A 444 12.39 18.90 -24.75
N GLU A 445 13.16 19.95 -24.44
CA GLU A 445 12.87 21.29 -24.94
C GLU A 445 12.96 21.36 -26.47
N ILE A 446 14.01 20.79 -27.07
CA ILE A 446 14.14 20.73 -28.54
C ILE A 446 12.97 19.94 -29.14
N MET A 447 12.63 18.80 -28.54
CA MET A 447 11.50 17.98 -28.98
C MET A 447 10.15 18.72 -28.87
N SER A 448 9.99 19.57 -27.85
CA SER A 448 8.76 20.36 -27.65
C SER A 448 8.65 21.56 -28.60
N LYS A 449 9.77 22.10 -29.09
CA LYS A 449 9.85 23.30 -29.95
C LYS A 449 9.80 23.01 -31.44
N GLN A 450 10.04 21.76 -31.88
CA GLN A 450 9.86 21.40 -33.29
C GLN A 450 8.37 21.37 -33.66
N GLU A 451 7.89 22.44 -34.29
CA GLU A 451 6.64 22.42 -35.06
C GLU A 451 6.81 21.46 -36.24
N TYR A 452 6.36 20.22 -36.08
CA TYR A 452 5.92 19.46 -37.25
C TYR A 452 4.67 20.15 -37.77
N GLY A 453 4.75 20.63 -39.01
CA GLY A 453 3.67 21.32 -39.70
C GLY A 453 2.34 20.59 -39.58
N GLU A 454 1.26 21.36 -39.63
CA GLU A 454 -0.14 21.00 -39.37
C GLU A 454 -0.69 19.74 -40.10
N ASN A 455 0.11 19.04 -40.90
CA ASN A 455 -0.25 17.84 -41.64
C ASN A 455 -0.13 16.51 -40.88
N LEU A 456 0.00 16.53 -39.54
CA LEU A 456 -0.15 15.32 -38.71
C LEU A 456 -1.28 15.39 -37.67
N ILE A 457 -2.01 16.51 -37.57
CA ILE A 457 -3.27 16.57 -36.79
C ILE A 457 -4.30 17.48 -37.48
N SER A 458 -4.74 17.09 -38.68
CA SER A 458 -6.17 17.17 -39.00
C SER A 458 -6.82 15.81 -38.71
N TYR A 459 -6.82 15.39 -37.44
CA TYR A 459 -7.97 14.64 -36.92
C TYR A 459 -9.13 15.62 -36.74
N GLN A 460 -9.50 16.29 -37.84
CA GLN A 460 -10.76 17.02 -37.96
C GLN A 460 -11.87 15.97 -37.97
N SER A 461 -12.64 15.91 -36.89
CA SER A 461 -14.12 15.86 -36.88
C SER A 461 -14.87 14.96 -37.87
N HIS A 462 -14.26 13.92 -38.41
CA HIS A 462 -14.95 12.73 -38.85
C HIS A 462 -14.75 11.69 -37.76
N ILE A 463 -15.86 11.29 -37.13
CA ILE A 463 -15.94 10.13 -36.26
C ILE A 463 -15.63 8.92 -37.14
N VAL A 464 -14.35 8.66 -37.41
CA VAL A 464 -13.88 7.31 -37.68
C VAL A 464 -13.87 6.68 -36.30
N PRO A 465 -14.78 5.75 -35.98
CA PRO A 465 -14.80 5.17 -34.65
C PRO A 465 -13.44 4.50 -34.39
N LEU A 466 -12.70 5.03 -33.40
CA LEU A 466 -11.30 4.70 -33.06
C LEU A 466 -11.05 3.23 -32.65
N GLN A 467 -12.06 2.38 -32.77
CA GLN A 467 -11.97 0.93 -32.60
C GLN A 467 -12.60 0.27 -33.83
N GLY A 468 -11.81 -0.32 -34.72
CA GLY A 468 -12.37 -1.20 -35.76
C GLY A 468 -13.25 -2.30 -35.14
N ALA A 469 -14.21 -2.82 -35.91
CA ALA A 469 -15.07 -3.92 -35.51
C ALA A 469 -14.28 -5.12 -34.96
N ILE A 470 -13.05 -5.36 -35.44
CA ILE A 470 -12.16 -6.40 -34.89
C ILE A 470 -11.83 -6.12 -33.42
N LYS A 471 -11.47 -4.88 -33.07
CA LYS A 471 -11.14 -4.48 -31.68
C LYS A 471 -12.38 -4.59 -30.79
N LEU A 472 -13.55 -4.22 -31.30
CA LEU A 472 -14.83 -4.39 -30.61
C LEU A 472 -15.14 -5.87 -30.35
N VAL A 473 -15.05 -6.74 -31.36
CA VAL A 473 -15.30 -8.18 -31.19
C VAL A 473 -14.31 -8.82 -30.21
N LYS A 474 -13.02 -8.44 -30.26
CA LYS A 474 -12.01 -8.90 -29.30
C LYS A 474 -12.22 -8.36 -27.88
N SER A 475 -12.96 -7.26 -27.71
CA SER A 475 -13.33 -6.72 -26.40
C SER A 475 -14.44 -7.52 -25.70
N HIS A 476 -15.14 -8.42 -26.42
CA HIS A 476 -16.19 -9.24 -25.85
C HIS A 476 -15.64 -10.21 -24.79
N LEU A 477 -16.43 -10.44 -23.73
CA LEU A 477 -16.05 -11.32 -22.62
C LEU A 477 -15.66 -12.72 -23.08
N ALA A 478 -16.37 -13.30 -24.05
CA ALA A 478 -16.07 -14.63 -24.59
C ALA A 478 -14.64 -14.70 -25.15
N TYR A 479 -14.28 -13.76 -26.03
CA TYR A 479 -12.92 -13.72 -26.57
C TYR A 479 -11.86 -13.59 -25.47
N LYS A 480 -12.05 -12.68 -24.51
CA LYS A 480 -11.11 -12.45 -23.41
C LYS A 480 -10.89 -13.70 -22.56
N LEU A 481 -11.98 -14.38 -22.17
CA LEU A 481 -11.91 -15.60 -21.37
C LEU A 481 -11.21 -16.74 -22.12
N GLY A 482 -11.56 -17.01 -23.37
CA GLY A 482 -10.94 -18.11 -24.10
C GLY A 482 -9.50 -17.82 -24.54
N ALA A 483 -9.15 -16.56 -24.85
CA ALA A 483 -7.75 -16.18 -25.04
C ALA A 483 -6.91 -16.44 -23.77
N CYS A 484 -7.46 -16.14 -22.59
CA CYS A 484 -6.83 -16.45 -21.31
C CYS A 484 -6.63 -17.95 -21.10
N MET A 485 -7.63 -18.78 -21.41
CA MET A 485 -7.52 -20.24 -21.32
C MET A 485 -6.43 -20.80 -22.25
N ILE A 486 -6.37 -20.34 -23.51
CA ILE A 486 -5.37 -20.80 -24.48
C ILE A 486 -3.94 -20.44 -24.02
N ARG A 487 -3.75 -19.23 -23.47
CA ARG A 487 -2.44 -18.77 -23.01
C ARG A 487 -1.95 -19.57 -21.80
N ASN A 488 -2.83 -19.83 -20.84
CA ASN A 488 -2.47 -20.40 -19.54
C ASN A 488 -2.53 -21.94 -19.49
N SER A 489 -3.19 -22.58 -20.46
CA SER A 489 -3.24 -24.06 -20.54
C SER A 489 -1.93 -24.73 -20.95
N LYS A 490 -0.87 -23.96 -21.24
CA LYS A 490 0.43 -24.46 -21.71
C LYS A 490 1.38 -24.88 -20.59
N SER A 491 1.06 -24.60 -19.32
CA SER A 491 1.89 -24.97 -18.18
C SER A 491 1.05 -25.36 -16.97
N LEU A 492 1.58 -26.23 -16.11
CA LEU A 492 0.90 -26.65 -14.88
C LEU A 492 0.60 -25.45 -13.96
N LEU A 493 1.57 -24.57 -13.76
CA LEU A 493 1.40 -23.33 -12.99
C LEU A 493 0.35 -22.40 -13.62
N GLY A 494 0.31 -22.32 -14.96
CA GLY A 494 -0.71 -21.56 -15.68
C GLY A 494 -2.11 -22.11 -15.45
N CYS A 495 -2.28 -23.44 -15.46
CA CYS A 495 -3.55 -24.10 -15.15
C CYS A 495 -4.01 -23.85 -13.70
N ILE A 496 -3.09 -23.88 -12.73
CA ILE A 496 -3.40 -23.59 -11.31
C ILE A 496 -3.86 -22.14 -11.12
N LYS A 497 -3.26 -21.18 -11.83
CA LYS A 497 -3.61 -19.75 -11.75
C LYS A 497 -4.88 -19.39 -12.55
N MET A 498 -5.23 -20.20 -13.55
CA MET A 498 -6.29 -19.89 -14.51
C MET A 498 -7.65 -19.56 -13.87
N PRO A 499 -8.14 -20.26 -12.84
CA PRO A 499 -9.43 -19.92 -12.21
C PRO A 499 -9.48 -18.48 -11.70
N TYR A 500 -8.41 -18.02 -11.02
CA TYR A 500 -8.32 -16.64 -10.50
C TYR A 500 -8.27 -15.60 -11.63
N LEU A 501 -7.51 -15.88 -12.70
CA LEU A 501 -7.43 -15.03 -13.89
C LEU A 501 -8.78 -14.87 -14.60
N LEU A 502 -9.56 -15.95 -14.73
CA LEU A 502 -10.86 -15.91 -15.38
C LEU A 502 -11.87 -15.07 -14.58
N VAL A 503 -11.84 -15.18 -13.25
CA VAL A 503 -12.65 -14.31 -12.35
C VAL A 503 -12.22 -12.85 -12.50
N ALA A 504 -10.92 -12.58 -12.52
CA ALA A 504 -10.39 -11.22 -12.69
C ALA A 504 -10.79 -10.58 -14.03
N ILE A 505 -10.75 -11.34 -15.13
CA ILE A 505 -11.16 -10.87 -16.47
C ILE A 505 -12.67 -10.59 -16.51
N LYS A 506 -13.49 -11.47 -15.93
CA LYS A 506 -14.94 -11.27 -15.84
C LYS A 506 -15.26 -9.96 -15.11
N TRP A 507 -14.61 -9.75 -13.98
CA TRP A 507 -14.78 -8.53 -13.18
C TRP A 507 -14.33 -7.28 -13.97
N ALA A 508 -13.14 -7.30 -14.55
CA ALA A 508 -12.61 -6.18 -15.32
C ALA A 508 -13.51 -5.80 -16.51
N HIS A 509 -14.07 -6.81 -17.18
CA HIS A 509 -15.04 -6.58 -18.24
C HIS A 509 -16.31 -5.89 -17.72
N ALA A 510 -16.81 -6.27 -16.53
CA ALA A 510 -17.97 -5.61 -15.94
C ALA A 510 -17.70 -4.12 -15.66
N GLU A 511 -16.51 -3.78 -15.14
CA GLU A 511 -16.11 -2.38 -14.92
C GLU A 511 -16.00 -1.58 -16.23
N GLU A 512 -15.39 -2.17 -17.28
CA GLU A 512 -15.35 -1.53 -18.60
C GLU A 512 -16.75 -1.22 -19.13
N ARG A 513 -17.72 -2.12 -18.93
CA ARG A 513 -19.09 -1.96 -19.42
C ARG A 513 -19.89 -0.86 -18.73
N LYS A 514 -19.48 -0.39 -17.55
CA LYS A 514 -20.14 0.75 -16.87
C LYS A 514 -19.97 2.08 -17.61
N ILE A 515 -18.86 2.24 -18.34
CA ILE A 515 -18.47 3.49 -19.02
C ILE A 515 -18.56 3.35 -20.55
N PHE A 516 -18.70 2.12 -21.05
CA PHE A 516 -18.71 1.85 -22.47
C PHE A 516 -20.04 2.21 -23.13
N ILE A 517 -20.01 3.25 -23.98
CA ILE A 517 -21.11 3.62 -24.88
C ILE A 517 -20.65 3.28 -26.30
N ASN A 518 -21.28 2.28 -26.94
CA ASN A 518 -21.10 2.08 -28.38
C ASN A 518 -22.22 2.80 -29.12
N ILE A 519 -21.84 3.78 -29.93
CA ILE A 519 -22.77 4.66 -30.64
C ILE A 519 -22.94 4.19 -32.10
N THR A 520 -22.08 3.29 -32.58
CA THR A 520 -22.08 2.82 -33.98
C THR A 520 -22.40 1.33 -34.06
N PRO A 521 -23.40 0.90 -34.86
CA PRO A 521 -23.62 -0.50 -35.18
C PRO A 521 -22.37 -1.18 -35.74
N LEU A 522 -22.10 -2.43 -35.34
CA LEU A 522 -20.88 -3.14 -35.71
C LEU A 522 -20.70 -3.31 -37.24
N GLN A 523 -21.81 -3.39 -37.98
CA GLN A 523 -21.85 -3.56 -39.43
C GLN A 523 -21.38 -2.32 -40.22
N ASP A 524 -21.35 -1.15 -39.57
CA ASP A 524 -21.00 0.12 -40.22
C ASP A 524 -19.49 0.39 -40.17
N TYR A 525 -18.72 -0.56 -39.63
CA TYR A 525 -17.25 -0.49 -39.56
C TYR A 525 -16.62 -1.11 -40.80
N ILE A 526 -15.55 -0.47 -41.30
CA ILE A 526 -14.82 -0.89 -42.51
C ILE A 526 -14.27 -2.33 -42.40
N ASP A 527 -13.90 -2.77 -41.19
CA ASP A 527 -13.33 -4.10 -40.89
C ASP A 527 -14.36 -5.11 -40.34
N TYR A 528 -15.66 -4.90 -40.61
CA TYR A 528 -16.75 -5.76 -40.11
C TYR A 528 -16.62 -7.22 -40.54
N GLU A 529 -16.35 -7.47 -41.82
CA GLU A 529 -16.22 -8.83 -42.37
C GLU A 529 -15.06 -9.60 -41.74
N GLU A 530 -13.93 -8.93 -41.51
CA GLU A 530 -12.81 -9.48 -40.76
C GLU A 530 -13.17 -9.75 -39.29
N ALA A 531 -13.98 -8.89 -38.68
CA ALA A 531 -14.44 -9.06 -37.31
C ALA A 531 -15.36 -10.28 -37.13
N LEU A 532 -16.17 -10.63 -38.14
CA LEU A 532 -16.97 -11.86 -38.13
C LEU A 532 -16.08 -13.10 -38.06
N LYS A 533 -14.96 -13.12 -38.80
CA LYS A 533 -13.99 -14.22 -38.76
C LYS A 533 -13.39 -14.43 -37.38
N VAL A 534 -13.25 -13.38 -36.57
CA VAL A 534 -12.74 -13.47 -35.19
C VAL A 534 -13.66 -14.30 -34.29
N LYS A 535 -14.98 -14.28 -34.51
CA LYS A 535 -15.94 -15.10 -33.74
C LYS A 535 -15.76 -16.60 -33.97
N GLU A 536 -15.15 -16.99 -35.10
CA GLU A 536 -14.86 -18.39 -35.40
C GLU A 536 -13.57 -18.91 -34.73
N PHE A 537 -12.78 -18.02 -34.12
CA PHE A 537 -11.52 -18.40 -33.48
C PHE A 537 -11.75 -19.28 -32.25
N LEU A 538 -10.76 -20.14 -31.97
CA LEU A 538 -10.78 -21.02 -30.80
C LEU A 538 -10.99 -20.25 -29.49
N SER A 539 -10.41 -19.05 -29.38
CA SER A 539 -10.58 -18.18 -28.21
C SER A 539 -12.05 -17.80 -27.99
N TYR A 540 -12.78 -17.47 -29.05
CA TYR A 540 -14.19 -17.09 -28.93
C TYR A 540 -15.05 -18.27 -28.52
N LYS A 541 -14.90 -19.41 -29.22
CA LYS A 541 -15.67 -20.64 -28.98
C LYS A 541 -15.47 -21.21 -27.59
N LEU A 542 -14.22 -21.27 -27.11
CA LEU A 542 -13.93 -21.73 -25.74
C LEU A 542 -14.57 -20.79 -24.70
N GLY A 543 -14.50 -19.48 -24.91
CA GLY A 543 -15.09 -18.51 -23.98
C GLY A 543 -16.61 -18.57 -23.92
N GLU A 544 -17.30 -18.70 -25.06
CA GLU A 544 -18.75 -18.89 -25.10
C GLU A 544 -19.18 -20.16 -24.37
N ALA A 545 -18.47 -21.27 -24.60
CA ALA A 545 -18.72 -22.52 -23.91
C ALA A 545 -18.50 -22.39 -22.39
N LEU A 546 -17.46 -21.70 -21.94
CA LEU A 546 -17.25 -21.41 -20.52
C LEU A 546 -18.38 -20.56 -19.93
N ILE A 547 -18.83 -19.51 -20.62
CA ILE A 547 -19.95 -18.67 -20.17
C ILE A 547 -21.24 -19.51 -20.04
N LYS A 548 -21.51 -20.39 -21.01
CA LYS A 548 -22.65 -21.31 -20.97
C LYS A 548 -22.54 -22.32 -19.82
N ALA A 549 -21.34 -22.85 -19.58
CA ALA A 549 -21.06 -23.77 -18.48
C ALA A 549 -21.26 -23.10 -17.12
N TYR A 550 -20.77 -21.86 -16.96
CA TYR A 550 -20.94 -21.07 -15.73
C TYR A 550 -22.42 -20.78 -15.43
N LYS A 551 -23.24 -20.46 -16.44
CA LYS A 551 -24.70 -20.31 -16.28
C LYS A 551 -25.40 -21.59 -15.84
N ASN A 552 -24.80 -22.76 -16.06
CA ASN A 552 -25.33 -24.08 -15.70
C ASN A 552 -24.49 -24.76 -14.59
N MET A 553 -23.82 -23.98 -13.74
CA MET A 553 -22.88 -24.51 -12.73
C MET A 553 -23.53 -25.54 -11.80
N TRP A 554 -24.75 -25.27 -11.33
CA TRP A 554 -25.57 -26.18 -10.49
C TRP A 554 -25.89 -27.54 -11.12
N LYS A 555 -25.74 -27.70 -12.44
CA LYS A 555 -25.96 -28.96 -13.19
C LYS A 555 -24.63 -29.64 -13.53
N GLY A 556 -23.54 -29.28 -12.84
CA GLY A 556 -22.20 -29.77 -13.15
C GLY A 556 -21.59 -29.18 -14.43
N GLY A 557 -22.12 -28.06 -14.94
CA GLY A 557 -21.71 -27.47 -16.22
C GLY A 557 -20.21 -27.18 -16.31
N LEU A 558 -19.59 -26.68 -15.22
CA LEU A 558 -18.15 -26.42 -15.19
C LEU A 558 -17.31 -27.70 -15.23
N ILE A 559 -17.72 -28.76 -14.52
CA ILE A 559 -17.03 -30.06 -14.53
C ILE A 559 -17.06 -30.63 -15.95
N LYS A 560 -18.25 -30.64 -16.58
CA LYS A 560 -18.43 -31.08 -17.96
C LYS A 560 -17.57 -30.27 -18.94
N PHE A 561 -17.48 -28.95 -18.73
CA PHE A 561 -16.66 -28.09 -19.57
C PHE A 561 -15.17 -28.45 -19.50
N VAL A 562 -14.62 -28.55 -18.28
CA VAL A 562 -13.19 -28.79 -18.04
C VAL A 562 -12.76 -30.16 -18.56
N PHE A 563 -13.53 -31.21 -18.27
CA PHE A 563 -13.13 -32.59 -18.59
C PHE A 563 -13.57 -33.08 -19.97
N LYS A 564 -14.47 -32.36 -20.66
CA LYS A 564 -15.02 -32.79 -21.95
C LYS A 564 -15.10 -31.67 -22.99
N GLU A 565 -15.94 -30.67 -22.79
CA GLU A 565 -16.30 -29.73 -23.86
C GLU A 565 -15.11 -28.89 -24.34
N ALA A 566 -14.24 -28.44 -23.44
CA ALA A 566 -13.05 -27.66 -23.82
C ALA A 566 -12.09 -28.45 -24.72
N TRP A 567 -11.95 -29.76 -24.46
CA TRP A 567 -11.12 -30.66 -25.27
C TRP A 567 -11.75 -30.94 -26.64
N GLU A 568 -13.05 -31.17 -26.69
CA GLU A 568 -13.79 -31.38 -27.95
C GLU A 568 -13.70 -30.15 -28.84
N ILE A 569 -13.96 -28.95 -28.30
CA ILE A 569 -13.85 -27.68 -29.03
C ILE A 569 -12.45 -27.49 -29.61
N ARG A 570 -11.40 -27.75 -28.82
CA ARG A 570 -10.01 -27.66 -29.30
C ARG A 570 -9.72 -28.67 -30.40
N ARG A 571 -10.12 -29.93 -30.23
CA ARG A 571 -9.89 -31.00 -31.20
C ARG A 571 -10.57 -30.68 -32.54
N ASP A 572 -11.83 -30.26 -32.49
CA ASP A 572 -12.63 -29.99 -33.68
C ASP A 572 -12.14 -28.74 -34.41
N PHE A 573 -11.67 -27.72 -33.68
CA PHE A 573 -10.99 -26.57 -34.26
C PHE A 573 -9.70 -26.96 -35.00
N MET A 574 -8.87 -27.84 -34.42
CA MET A 574 -7.64 -28.29 -35.06
C MET A 574 -7.91 -29.11 -36.34
N LYS A 575 -8.96 -29.95 -36.34
CA LYS A 575 -9.40 -30.68 -37.54
C LYS A 575 -9.81 -29.73 -38.68
N LYS A 576 -10.58 -28.68 -38.36
CA LYS A 576 -11.00 -27.66 -39.33
C LYS A 576 -9.87 -26.80 -39.88
N LYS A 577 -8.72 -26.73 -39.19
CA LYS A 577 -7.52 -26.00 -39.67
C LYS A 577 -6.62 -26.87 -40.55
N ALA A 578 -6.70 -28.19 -40.39
CA ALA A 578 -5.90 -29.16 -41.13
C ALA A 578 -6.49 -29.50 -42.51
N ASN A 579 -7.80 -29.28 -42.67
CA ASN A 579 -8.51 -29.27 -43.94
C ASN A 579 -8.61 -27.84 -44.47
#